data_AF-A0A7C4NZX2-F1
#
_entry.id   AF-A0A7C4NZX2-F1
#
_cell.length_a   1.000
_cell.length_b   1.000
_cell.length_c   1.000
_cell.angle_alpha   90.00
_cell.angle_beta   90.00
_cell.angle_gamma   90.00
#
_symmetry.space_group_name_H-M   'P 1'
#
loop_
_entity.id
_entity.type
_entity.pdbx_description
1 polymer ?
#
loop_
_entity_poly.entity_id
_entity_poly.type
_entity_poly.pdbx_seq_one_letter_code
_entity_poly.pdbx_strand_id
1 'polypeptide(L)'
;MFFAAGNANPASNNQPREVSDFAAHPDGICVTASNSLDLRSSYSFFGRQAFICAPTNGDGGVGITTATCDLGRDGRSVVLGYTSGFGGTSSAAPLAAGVCALMLTSNPDLTVAQIRDILRRSADKIGPSHAYDANGHSIYYGYGRVNALRAVQMAAALRNPGSTTAPSSPAAPTTAGTQRGRVESRFLNVRSGPGTSFSVVRQLNQGDVIPLLERVSGFWRIGDGEFVSADYVRVLSAIPTAPVAARKGRVNHTFLNVRSGPSTSYSVVGRLNQNDMVDIFETSRDGWHRIGPNRWVLGSYVEIV
;
A
#
# COMPACT_ATOMS: atom_id res chain seq x y z
N MET A 1 2.74 4.70 8.82
CA MET A 1 2.93 5.75 9.84
C MET A 1 4.33 6.33 9.69
N PHE A 2 4.51 7.64 9.86
CA PHE A 2 5.82 8.29 9.76
C PHE A 2 6.37 8.52 11.16
N PHE A 3 7.62 8.14 11.39
CA PHE A 3 8.31 8.31 12.65
C PHE A 3 9.57 9.13 12.43
N ALA A 4 9.79 10.11 13.30
CA ALA A 4 11.07 10.79 13.39
C ALA A 4 12.15 9.78 13.83
N ALA A 5 13.30 9.76 13.17
CA ALA A 5 14.37 8.81 13.47
C ALA A 5 14.93 8.96 14.89
N GLY A 6 14.86 10.16 15.47
CA GLY A 6 15.40 10.50 16.78
C GLY A 6 16.54 11.49 16.67
N ASN A 7 16.77 12.22 17.77
CA ASN A 7 17.79 13.27 17.85
C ASN A 7 18.76 12.96 18.99
N ALA A 8 20.05 13.23 18.74
CA ALA A 8 21.05 13.39 19.77
C ALA A 8 20.59 14.45 20.79
N ASN A 9 20.66 14.11 22.06
CA ASN A 9 20.16 14.88 23.19
C ASN A 9 20.92 14.47 24.48
N PRO A 10 20.70 15.12 25.63
CA PRO A 10 21.41 14.78 26.86
C PRO A 10 21.30 13.31 27.27
N ALA A 11 20.14 12.67 27.06
CA ALA A 11 19.95 11.24 27.34
C ALA A 11 20.76 10.31 26.42
N SER A 12 21.22 10.85 25.28
CA SER A 12 22.10 10.16 24.34
C SER A 12 23.57 10.61 24.41
N ASN A 13 23.96 11.30 25.48
CA ASN A 13 25.28 11.95 25.62
C ASN A 13 25.56 12.94 24.47
N ASN A 14 24.52 13.56 23.92
CA ASN A 14 24.56 14.44 22.75
C ASN A 14 25.23 13.80 21.53
N GLN A 15 25.13 12.48 21.38
CA GLN A 15 25.61 11.74 20.21
C GLN A 15 24.45 11.06 19.48
N PRO A 16 24.45 11.05 18.14
CA PRO A 16 23.46 10.29 17.38
C PRO A 16 23.68 8.79 17.59
N ARG A 17 22.59 8.03 17.60
CA ARG A 17 22.60 6.56 17.81
C ARG A 17 21.95 5.84 16.64
N GLU A 18 22.03 4.51 16.66
CA GLU A 18 21.20 3.71 15.78
C GLU A 18 19.71 3.91 16.10
N VAL A 19 18.88 3.92 15.06
CA VAL A 19 17.42 4.02 15.18
C VAL A 19 16.88 2.85 16.00
N SER A 20 16.03 3.14 16.99
CA SER A 20 15.41 2.18 17.91
C SER A 20 13.88 2.34 17.98
N ASP A 21 13.27 1.47 18.80
CA ASP A 21 11.86 1.57 19.22
C ASP A 21 10.87 1.67 18.03
N PHE A 22 9.90 2.58 18.10
CA PHE A 22 8.87 2.73 17.06
C PHE A 22 9.45 3.11 15.69
N ALA A 23 10.52 3.91 15.67
CA ALA A 23 11.17 4.33 14.43
C ALA A 23 11.92 3.17 13.75
N ALA A 24 12.28 2.12 14.50
CA ALA A 24 12.90 0.91 13.95
C ALA A 24 11.89 -0.11 13.40
N HIS A 25 10.59 0.11 13.62
CA HIS A 25 9.56 -0.83 13.20
C HIS A 25 9.45 -0.90 11.67
N PRO A 26 9.45 -2.09 11.03
CA PRO A 26 9.49 -2.23 9.57
C PRO A 26 8.27 -1.63 8.85
N ASP A 27 7.09 -1.68 9.48
CA ASP A 27 5.86 -1.06 8.96
C ASP A 27 5.83 0.47 9.10
N GLY A 28 6.77 1.03 9.88
CA GLY A 28 7.00 2.46 9.99
C GLY A 28 7.78 3.01 8.80
N ILE A 29 7.60 4.30 8.53
CA ILE A 29 8.49 5.07 7.67
C ILE A 29 9.37 5.91 8.59
N CYS A 30 10.61 5.46 8.79
CA CYS A 30 11.61 6.20 9.56
C CYS A 30 12.14 7.38 8.73
N VAL A 31 11.99 8.59 9.26
CA VAL A 31 12.36 9.84 8.62
C VAL A 31 13.59 10.43 9.30
N THR A 32 14.70 10.44 8.58
CA THR A 32 15.97 11.05 8.97
C THR A 32 16.03 12.53 8.57
N ALA A 33 17.02 13.26 9.07
CA ALA A 33 17.13 14.69 8.91
C ALA A 33 18.26 15.12 7.96
N SER A 34 17.91 16.02 7.04
CA SER A 34 18.87 16.79 6.21
C SER A 34 18.70 18.27 6.48
N ASN A 35 19.78 19.03 6.45
CA ASN A 35 19.75 20.48 6.54
C ASN A 35 19.50 21.11 5.16
N SER A 36 19.36 22.43 5.13
CA SER A 36 19.13 23.20 3.90
C SER A 36 20.30 23.21 2.90
N LEU A 37 21.43 22.58 3.24
CA LEU A 37 22.61 22.44 2.39
C LEU A 37 22.70 21.03 1.77
N ASP A 38 21.66 20.21 1.91
CA ASP A 38 21.63 18.81 1.47
C ASP A 38 22.68 17.92 2.14
N LEU A 39 23.02 18.29 3.38
CA LEU A 39 23.87 17.50 4.26
C LEU A 39 23.03 16.92 5.38
N ARG A 40 23.48 15.79 5.93
CA ARG A 40 22.88 15.20 7.14
C ARG A 40 22.97 16.21 8.29
N SER A 41 21.87 16.39 9.02
CA SER A 41 21.92 17.08 10.31
C SER A 41 22.60 16.19 11.35
N SER A 42 23.68 16.66 11.96
CA SER A 42 24.59 15.90 12.83
C SER A 42 23.90 15.18 14.00
N TYR A 43 22.81 15.75 14.52
CA TYR A 43 22.02 15.13 15.58
C TYR A 43 21.18 13.92 15.14
N SER A 44 20.94 13.72 13.85
CA SER A 44 20.00 12.70 13.36
C SER A 44 20.47 11.30 13.72
N PHE A 45 19.59 10.49 14.30
CA PHE A 45 19.83 9.05 14.40
C PHE A 45 19.91 8.42 13.00
N PHE A 46 20.56 7.27 12.92
CA PHE A 46 20.94 6.60 11.67
C PHE A 46 20.75 5.09 11.77
N GLY A 47 20.85 4.36 10.66
CA GLY A 47 20.79 2.90 10.67
C GLY A 47 20.06 2.34 9.46
N ARG A 48 20.03 1.01 9.36
CA ARG A 48 19.39 0.29 8.24
C ARG A 48 17.89 0.56 8.13
N GLN A 49 17.26 0.99 9.22
CA GLN A 49 15.83 1.30 9.31
C GLN A 49 15.49 2.68 8.73
N ALA A 50 16.48 3.57 8.49
CA ALA A 50 16.27 4.85 7.83
C ALA A 50 15.57 4.62 6.48
N PHE A 51 14.38 5.17 6.27
CA PHE A 51 13.63 4.91 5.03
C PHE A 51 13.75 6.07 4.05
N ILE A 52 13.54 7.29 4.53
CA ILE A 52 13.60 8.51 3.74
C ILE A 52 14.23 9.61 4.60
N CYS A 53 14.75 10.65 3.95
CA CYS A 53 15.23 11.86 4.60
C CYS A 53 14.31 13.04 4.25
N ALA A 54 14.13 13.99 5.16
CA ALA A 54 13.42 15.23 4.87
C ALA A 54 14.17 16.45 5.44
N PRO A 55 13.96 17.65 4.85
CA PRO A 55 14.60 18.88 5.32
C PRO A 55 14.22 19.25 6.75
N THR A 56 15.16 19.84 7.47
CA THR A 56 15.04 20.38 8.84
C THR A 56 16.24 21.31 9.11
N ASN A 57 16.40 21.79 10.35
CA ASN A 57 17.57 22.57 10.77
C ASN A 57 18.82 21.68 10.94
N GLY A 58 20.01 22.30 11.01
CA GLY A 58 21.24 21.64 11.44
C GLY A 58 22.49 22.17 10.76
N ASP A 59 23.62 22.17 11.48
CA ASP A 59 24.98 22.42 10.97
C ASP A 59 25.10 23.66 10.06
N GLY A 60 24.57 24.80 10.52
CA GLY A 60 24.60 26.07 9.79
C GLY A 60 23.51 26.24 8.73
N GLY A 61 22.67 25.23 8.52
CA GLY A 61 21.46 25.31 7.69
C GLY A 61 20.28 25.99 8.41
N VAL A 62 19.28 26.42 7.62
CA VAL A 62 18.10 27.13 8.13
C VAL A 62 17.07 26.19 8.75
N GLY A 63 16.32 26.68 9.74
CA GLY A 63 15.25 25.93 10.39
C GLY A 63 13.93 25.96 9.63
N ILE A 64 12.96 25.19 10.12
CA ILE A 64 11.62 25.11 9.55
C ILE A 64 10.77 26.27 10.05
N THR A 65 10.22 27.04 9.12
CA THR A 65 9.18 28.02 9.41
C THR A 65 7.82 27.33 9.47
N THR A 66 7.15 27.43 10.61
CA THR A 66 5.84 26.82 10.84
C THR A 66 4.99 27.67 11.78
N ALA A 67 3.68 27.47 11.72
CA ALA A 67 2.78 27.96 12.77
C ALA A 67 3.10 27.25 14.11
N THR A 68 2.96 27.98 15.19
CA THR A 68 3.07 27.49 16.57
C THR A 68 1.97 28.10 17.42
N CYS A 69 1.72 27.52 18.59
CA CYS A 69 0.91 28.14 19.60
C CYS A 69 1.63 28.10 20.94
N ASP A 70 1.51 29.20 21.68
CA ASP A 70 2.10 29.36 23.00
C ASP A 70 1.02 29.65 24.03
N LEU A 71 1.33 29.39 25.30
CA LEU A 71 0.51 29.84 26.42
C LEU A 71 0.61 31.36 26.55
N GLY A 72 -0.54 32.02 26.64
CA GLY A 72 -0.65 33.43 26.96
C GLY A 72 0.01 33.72 28.32
N ARG A 73 0.33 35.00 28.56
CA ARG A 73 0.93 35.45 29.84
C ARG A 73 0.05 35.13 31.06
N ASP A 74 -1.23 34.88 30.84
CA ASP A 74 -2.22 34.47 31.84
C ASP A 74 -2.17 32.96 32.17
N GLY A 75 -1.36 32.17 31.43
CA GLY A 75 -1.25 30.73 31.56
C GLY A 75 -2.52 29.97 31.13
N ARG A 76 -3.48 30.63 30.48
CA ARG A 76 -4.81 30.08 30.18
C ARG A 76 -5.26 30.30 28.75
N SER A 77 -4.74 31.32 28.09
CA SER A 77 -5.07 31.63 26.70
C SER A 77 -4.10 30.94 25.73
N VAL A 78 -4.59 30.56 24.55
CA VAL A 78 -3.75 30.08 23.44
C VAL A 78 -3.43 31.25 22.53
N VAL A 79 -2.15 31.54 22.34
CA VAL A 79 -1.68 32.59 21.43
C VAL A 79 -1.13 31.92 20.17
N LEU A 80 -1.64 32.31 19.01
CA LEU A 80 -1.16 31.82 17.72
C LEU A 80 0.06 32.63 17.28
N GLY A 81 1.03 31.96 16.68
CA GLY A 81 2.24 32.59 16.18
C GLY A 81 2.94 31.78 15.10
N TYR A 82 4.13 32.24 14.74
CA TYR A 82 5.02 31.56 13.81
C TYR A 82 6.41 31.44 14.43
N THR A 83 7.11 30.35 14.14
CA THR A 83 8.52 30.15 14.48
C THR A 83 9.28 29.79 13.22
N SER A 84 10.55 30.21 13.13
CA SER A 84 11.51 29.71 12.13
C SER A 84 12.61 28.85 12.75
N GLY A 85 12.49 28.55 14.05
CA GLY A 85 13.45 27.76 14.81
C GLY A 85 13.04 26.29 14.98
N PHE A 86 11.92 25.85 14.40
CA PHE A 86 11.52 24.45 14.53
C PHE A 86 12.48 23.53 13.78
N GLY A 87 12.78 22.39 14.36
CA GLY A 87 13.91 21.58 13.96
C GLY A 87 13.86 20.15 14.48
N GLY A 88 14.97 19.44 14.35
CA GLY A 88 15.05 18.02 14.66
C GLY A 88 14.41 17.14 13.59
N THR A 89 14.58 15.83 13.73
CA THR A 89 13.82 14.83 12.94
C THR A 89 12.31 14.97 13.17
N SER A 90 11.90 15.60 14.27
CA SER A 90 10.50 15.93 14.60
C SER A 90 9.85 16.86 13.59
N SER A 91 10.62 17.75 12.95
CA SER A 91 10.12 18.61 11.86
C SER A 91 10.25 17.96 10.48
N ALA A 92 11.21 17.04 10.31
CA ALA A 92 11.39 16.26 9.09
C ALA A 92 10.22 15.26 8.87
N ALA A 93 9.78 14.56 9.92
CA ALA A 93 8.71 13.57 9.84
C ALA A 93 7.37 14.13 9.28
N PRO A 94 6.82 15.26 9.77
CA PRO A 94 5.59 15.83 9.23
C PRO A 94 5.75 16.37 7.81
N LEU A 95 6.95 16.81 7.39
CA LEU A 95 7.19 17.16 5.98
C LEU A 95 7.06 15.95 5.05
N ALA A 96 7.68 14.82 5.41
CA ALA A 96 7.51 13.58 4.65
C ALA A 96 6.05 13.08 4.65
N ALA A 97 5.36 13.20 5.79
CA ALA A 97 3.94 12.88 5.88
C ALA A 97 3.07 13.80 5.00
N GLY A 98 3.39 15.10 4.92
CA GLY A 98 2.72 16.06 4.04
C GLY A 98 2.88 15.70 2.57
N VAL A 99 4.08 15.28 2.14
CA VAL A 99 4.29 14.78 0.77
C VAL A 99 3.46 13.52 0.51
N CYS A 100 3.38 12.60 1.47
CA CYS A 100 2.50 11.44 1.36
C CYS A 100 1.02 11.84 1.24
N ALA A 101 0.59 12.88 1.96
CA ALA A 101 -0.76 13.40 1.84
C ALA A 101 -1.02 13.95 0.43
N LEU A 102 -0.06 14.68 -0.16
CA LEU A 102 -0.15 15.14 -1.56
C LEU A 102 -0.24 13.98 -2.56
N MET A 103 0.55 12.91 -2.35
CA MET A 103 0.44 11.69 -3.16
C MET A 103 -0.97 11.10 -3.08
N LEU A 104 -1.54 11.01 -1.87
CA LEU A 104 -2.89 10.50 -1.65
C LEU A 104 -3.98 11.42 -2.21
N THR A 105 -3.78 12.75 -2.21
CA THR A 105 -4.68 13.67 -2.90
C THR A 105 -4.67 13.43 -4.41
N SER A 106 -3.48 13.18 -4.97
CA SER A 106 -3.33 12.89 -6.39
C SER A 106 -3.93 11.53 -6.77
N ASN A 107 -3.74 10.52 -5.91
CA ASN A 107 -4.25 9.16 -6.07
C ASN A 107 -4.64 8.57 -4.71
N PRO A 108 -5.93 8.62 -4.33
CA PRO A 108 -6.40 8.14 -3.02
C PRO A 108 -6.38 6.61 -2.88
N ASP A 109 -6.25 5.89 -4.00
CA ASP A 109 -6.28 4.41 -4.03
C ASP A 109 -4.89 3.79 -3.80
N LEU A 110 -3.86 4.61 -3.51
CA LEU A 110 -2.51 4.12 -3.27
C LEU A 110 -2.45 3.21 -2.04
N THR A 111 -1.93 2.00 -2.26
CA THR A 111 -1.57 1.09 -1.17
C THR A 111 -0.30 1.57 -0.45
N VAL A 112 -0.11 1.14 0.80
CA VAL A 112 1.13 1.41 1.57
C VAL A 112 2.38 0.95 0.82
N ALA A 113 2.31 -0.17 0.10
CA ALA A 113 3.42 -0.68 -0.71
C ALA A 113 3.76 0.28 -1.86
N GLN A 114 2.76 0.80 -2.57
CA GLN A 114 2.95 1.79 -3.63
C GLN A 114 3.48 3.12 -3.07
N ILE A 115 2.98 3.56 -1.92
CA ILE A 115 3.50 4.76 -1.24
C ILE A 115 4.99 4.60 -0.93
N ARG A 116 5.39 3.45 -0.35
CA ARG A 116 6.79 3.15 -0.06
C ARG A 116 7.64 3.10 -1.33
N ASP A 117 7.16 2.45 -2.39
CA ASP A 117 7.90 2.39 -3.67
C ASP A 117 8.08 3.77 -4.30
N ILE A 118 7.02 4.58 -4.34
CA ILE A 118 7.07 5.95 -4.87
C ILE A 118 8.06 6.78 -4.06
N LEU A 119 7.93 6.84 -2.73
CA LEU A 119 8.83 7.62 -1.88
C LEU A 119 10.29 7.20 -2.07
N ARG A 120 10.57 5.90 -2.15
CA ARG A 120 11.90 5.36 -2.43
C ARG A 120 12.46 5.79 -3.79
N ARG A 121 11.67 5.68 -4.86
CA ARG A 121 12.13 5.89 -6.24
C ARG A 121 12.17 7.36 -6.67
N SER A 122 11.35 8.18 -6.03
CA SER A 122 11.27 9.62 -6.29
C SER A 122 12.32 10.43 -5.54
N ALA A 123 12.87 9.88 -4.45
CA ALA A 123 13.83 10.56 -3.59
C ALA A 123 15.08 11.03 -4.35
N ASP A 124 15.56 12.21 -3.98
CA ASP A 124 16.83 12.74 -4.48
C ASP A 124 17.98 12.21 -3.62
N LYS A 125 19.03 11.69 -4.26
CA LYS A 125 20.26 11.32 -3.57
C LYS A 125 21.02 12.59 -3.18
N ILE A 126 21.29 12.75 -1.89
CA ILE A 126 21.98 13.92 -1.32
C ILE A 126 23.18 13.49 -0.49
N GLY A 127 24.01 14.44 -0.08
CA GLY A 127 25.28 14.14 0.56
C GLY A 127 26.30 13.48 -0.38
N PRO A 128 27.36 12.86 0.15
CA PRO A 128 28.42 12.30 -0.67
C PRO A 128 27.94 11.04 -1.42
N SER A 129 28.44 10.85 -2.64
CA SER A 129 28.04 9.73 -3.52
C SER A 129 28.24 8.34 -2.91
N HIS A 130 29.25 8.17 -2.05
CA HIS A 130 29.54 6.91 -1.34
C HIS A 130 28.63 6.67 -0.12
N ALA A 131 27.68 7.56 0.19
CA ALA A 131 26.76 7.37 1.31
C ALA A 131 25.67 6.33 1.03
N TYR A 132 25.53 5.87 -0.22
CA TYR A 132 24.51 4.91 -0.65
C TYR A 132 25.15 3.58 -1.07
N ASP A 133 24.48 2.49 -0.71
CA ASP A 133 24.86 1.14 -1.10
C ASP A 133 24.42 0.80 -2.54
N ALA A 134 24.69 -0.44 -2.97
CA ALA A 134 24.31 -0.94 -4.29
C ALA A 134 22.78 -0.95 -4.55
N ASN A 135 21.96 -0.93 -3.48
CA ASN A 135 20.50 -0.84 -3.58
C ASN A 135 20.02 0.62 -3.57
N GLY A 136 20.94 1.58 -3.55
CA GLY A 136 20.65 3.00 -3.41
C GLY A 136 20.13 3.37 -2.02
N HIS A 137 20.42 2.59 -0.99
CA HIS A 137 20.03 2.88 0.39
C HIS A 137 21.21 3.45 1.18
N SER A 138 20.94 4.43 2.04
CA SER A 138 21.89 5.01 2.97
C SER A 138 21.42 4.81 4.39
N ILE A 139 22.33 4.43 5.28
CA ILE A 139 22.03 4.41 6.72
C ILE A 139 21.76 5.81 7.29
N TYR A 140 22.16 6.87 6.58
CA TYR A 140 21.98 8.26 7.01
C TYR A 140 20.79 8.94 6.35
N TYR A 141 20.58 8.67 5.06
CA TYR A 141 19.56 9.36 4.26
C TYR A 141 18.39 8.47 3.84
N GLY A 142 18.38 7.19 4.25
CA GLY A 142 17.48 6.18 3.70
C GLY A 142 17.63 6.11 2.18
N TYR A 143 16.51 6.17 1.45
CA TYR A 143 16.53 6.24 -0.01
C TYR A 143 16.81 7.64 -0.57
N GLY A 144 17.01 8.66 0.26
CA GLY A 144 17.31 10.02 -0.15
C GLY A 144 16.34 11.05 0.44
N ARG A 145 16.54 12.31 0.08
CA ARG A 145 15.65 13.41 0.46
C ARG A 145 14.33 13.30 -0.29
N VAL A 146 13.22 13.52 0.41
CA VAL A 146 11.88 13.52 -0.17
C VAL A 146 11.77 14.54 -1.31
N ASN A 147 11.19 14.12 -2.45
CA ASN A 147 10.93 14.98 -3.61
C ASN A 147 9.43 14.99 -3.91
N ALA A 148 8.74 16.06 -3.51
CA ALA A 148 7.28 16.15 -3.60
C ALA A 148 6.78 16.08 -5.05
N LEU A 149 7.43 16.80 -5.97
CA LEU A 149 7.01 16.85 -7.37
C LEU A 149 7.07 15.47 -8.02
N ARG A 150 8.23 14.78 -7.91
CA ARG A 150 8.41 13.44 -8.49
C ARG A 150 7.48 12.42 -7.83
N ALA A 151 7.30 12.51 -6.51
CA ALA A 151 6.41 11.60 -5.78
C ALA A 151 4.95 11.74 -6.24
N VAL A 152 4.44 12.98 -6.36
CA VAL A 152 3.07 13.25 -6.82
C VAL A 152 2.88 12.85 -8.29
N GLN A 153 3.86 13.11 -9.16
CA GLN A 153 3.79 12.68 -10.57
C GLN A 153 3.72 11.15 -10.69
N MET A 154 4.52 10.42 -9.90
CA MET A 154 4.46 8.95 -9.87
C MET A 154 3.14 8.43 -9.29
N ALA A 155 2.60 9.09 -8.25
CA ALA A 155 1.29 8.78 -7.69
C ALA A 155 0.16 8.96 -8.74
N ALA A 156 0.16 10.09 -9.44
CA ALA A 156 -0.79 10.41 -10.50
C ALA A 156 -0.72 9.40 -11.65
N ALA A 157 0.49 8.98 -12.05
CA ALA A 157 0.67 8.00 -13.12
C ALA A 157 0.10 6.61 -12.79
N LEU A 158 0.02 6.26 -11.50
CA LEU A 158 -0.64 5.03 -11.04
C LEU A 158 -2.16 5.17 -10.89
N ARG A 159 -2.70 6.38 -11.07
CA ARG A 159 -4.14 6.60 -11.01
C ARG A 159 -4.74 6.17 -12.34
N ASN A 160 -5.46 5.07 -12.33
CA ASN A 160 -6.26 4.68 -13.49
C ASN A 160 -7.28 5.80 -13.76
N PRO A 161 -7.44 6.28 -15.01
CA PRO A 161 -8.37 7.37 -15.34
C PRO A 161 -9.88 7.01 -15.19
N GLY A 162 -10.22 5.98 -14.40
CA GLY A 162 -11.58 5.57 -14.07
C GLY A 162 -11.94 5.69 -12.58
N SER A 163 -11.02 6.06 -11.68
CA SER A 163 -11.33 6.28 -10.25
C SER A 163 -11.57 7.76 -9.92
N THR A 164 -12.72 8.25 -10.37
CA THR A 164 -13.42 9.34 -9.68
C THR A 164 -14.45 8.70 -8.76
N THR A 165 -14.13 8.60 -7.47
CA THR A 165 -15.10 8.29 -6.42
C THR A 165 -16.08 9.46 -6.28
N ALA A 166 -17.19 9.40 -7.01
CA ALA A 166 -18.48 9.79 -6.44
C ALA A 166 -18.88 8.70 -5.42
N PRO A 167 -19.65 9.01 -4.36
CA PRO A 167 -19.98 8.02 -3.36
C PRO A 167 -20.92 6.98 -3.98
N SER A 168 -20.46 5.74 -4.11
CA SER A 168 -21.33 4.62 -4.48
C SER A 168 -21.01 3.37 -3.67
N SER A 169 -21.96 3.02 -2.81
CA SER A 169 -22.58 1.69 -2.55
C SER A 169 -21.78 0.40 -2.83
N PRO A 170 -21.96 -0.65 -2.00
CA PRO A 170 -20.99 -1.74 -1.82
C PRO A 170 -20.88 -2.69 -3.01
N ALA A 171 -19.63 -3.02 -3.40
CA ALA A 171 -19.33 -4.02 -4.40
C ALA A 171 -19.35 -5.45 -3.79
N ALA A 172 -20.07 -6.35 -4.46
CA ALA A 172 -20.24 -7.76 -4.13
C ALA A 172 -18.99 -8.62 -4.49
N PRO A 173 -18.82 -9.81 -3.86
CA PRO A 173 -17.54 -10.50 -3.72
C PRO A 173 -17.14 -11.35 -4.94
N THR A 174 -15.83 -11.42 -5.22
CA THR A 174 -15.24 -12.39 -6.16
C THR A 174 -14.78 -13.62 -5.37
N THR A 175 -15.17 -14.84 -5.79
CA THR A 175 -14.78 -16.11 -5.17
C THR A 175 -13.74 -16.87 -6.01
N ALA A 176 -12.60 -17.13 -5.35
CA ALA A 176 -11.72 -18.31 -5.35
C ALA A 176 -11.11 -18.85 -6.66
N GLY A 177 -9.80 -18.62 -6.83
CA GLY A 177 -8.87 -19.59 -7.41
C GLY A 177 -8.19 -20.40 -6.30
N THR A 178 -8.05 -21.72 -6.50
CA THR A 178 -7.63 -22.75 -5.53
C THR A 178 -6.15 -22.71 -5.17
N GLN A 179 -5.63 -21.58 -4.72
CA GLN A 179 -4.28 -21.50 -4.17
C GLN A 179 -4.33 -21.85 -2.67
N ARG A 180 -3.35 -22.58 -2.15
CA ARG A 180 -3.24 -22.90 -0.71
C ARG A 180 -1.92 -22.39 -0.17
N GLY A 181 -1.93 -22.01 1.10
CA GLY A 181 -0.76 -21.50 1.81
C GLY A 181 -0.57 -22.22 3.12
N ARG A 182 0.68 -22.40 3.55
CA ARG A 182 1.03 -22.92 4.87
C ARG A 182 1.52 -21.77 5.75
N VAL A 183 1.00 -21.65 6.96
CA VAL A 183 1.43 -20.66 7.95
C VAL A 183 2.84 -20.99 8.46
N GLU A 184 3.77 -20.03 8.39
CA GLU A 184 5.17 -20.24 8.82
C GLU A 184 5.48 -19.66 10.20
N SER A 185 4.68 -18.71 10.70
CA SER A 185 4.85 -18.11 12.03
C SER A 185 4.24 -18.97 13.14
N ARG A 186 4.77 -18.86 14.37
CA ARG A 186 4.25 -19.56 15.58
C ARG A 186 2.75 -19.35 15.75
N PHE A 187 2.29 -18.14 15.45
CA PHE A 187 0.89 -17.77 15.37
C PHE A 187 0.69 -16.68 14.30
N LEU A 188 -0.49 -16.62 13.68
CA LEU A 188 -0.83 -15.64 12.65
C LEU A 188 -2.24 -15.08 12.87
N ASN A 189 -2.37 -13.76 12.97
CA ASN A 189 -3.67 -13.11 13.18
C ASN A 189 -4.49 -13.09 11.88
N VAL A 190 -5.72 -13.58 11.95
CA VAL A 190 -6.77 -13.39 10.94
C VAL A 190 -7.52 -12.11 11.28
N ARG A 191 -7.62 -11.20 10.33
CA ARG A 191 -8.18 -9.86 10.50
C ARG A 191 -9.41 -9.65 9.64
N SER A 192 -10.24 -8.71 10.05
CA SER A 192 -11.48 -8.31 9.34
C SER A 192 -11.23 -7.54 8.03
N GLY A 193 -9.97 -7.24 7.70
CA GLY A 193 -9.58 -6.53 6.49
C GLY A 193 -8.08 -6.63 6.20
N PRO A 194 -7.64 -6.26 4.98
CA PRO A 194 -6.26 -6.41 4.51
C PRO A 194 -5.33 -5.32 5.07
N GLY A 195 -5.01 -5.40 6.37
CA GLY A 195 -4.13 -4.46 7.05
C GLY A 195 -4.04 -4.68 8.55
N THR A 196 -2.99 -4.16 9.19
CA THR A 196 -2.78 -4.30 10.64
C THR A 196 -3.70 -3.43 11.51
N SER A 197 -4.37 -2.44 10.92
CA SER A 197 -5.38 -1.58 11.56
C SER A 197 -6.76 -2.24 11.70
N PHE A 198 -7.01 -3.34 10.99
CA PHE A 198 -8.26 -4.09 11.09
C PHE A 198 -8.27 -5.00 12.32
N SER A 199 -9.44 -5.14 12.94
CA SER A 199 -9.63 -5.96 14.14
C SER A 199 -9.21 -7.41 13.89
N VAL A 200 -8.60 -8.02 14.90
CA VAL A 200 -8.29 -9.46 14.87
C VAL A 200 -9.59 -10.22 15.14
N VAL A 201 -9.94 -11.14 14.24
CA VAL A 201 -11.15 -11.96 14.30
C VAL A 201 -10.83 -13.32 14.94
N ARG A 202 -9.67 -13.91 14.60
CA ARG A 202 -9.13 -15.13 15.21
C ARG A 202 -7.64 -15.29 14.92
N GLN A 203 -7.05 -16.39 15.37
CA GLN A 203 -5.64 -16.71 15.17
C GLN A 203 -5.45 -18.10 14.54
N LEU A 204 -4.41 -18.25 13.72
CA LEU A 204 -3.94 -19.51 13.15
C LEU A 204 -2.62 -19.91 13.79
N ASN A 205 -2.32 -21.20 13.80
CA ASN A 205 -1.09 -21.77 14.33
C ASN A 205 -0.10 -22.10 13.20
N GLN A 206 1.18 -22.24 13.57
CA GLN A 206 2.21 -22.67 12.65
C GLN A 206 1.86 -24.01 11.99
N GLY A 207 1.98 -24.08 10.67
CA GLY A 207 1.70 -25.27 9.89
C GLY A 207 0.27 -25.40 9.41
N ASP A 208 -0.65 -24.55 9.86
CA ASP A 208 -2.02 -24.52 9.35
C ASP A 208 -2.02 -24.27 7.83
N VAL A 209 -2.87 -25.01 7.12
CA VAL A 209 -3.04 -24.87 5.67
C VAL A 209 -4.34 -24.12 5.40
N ILE A 210 -4.23 -22.99 4.73
CA ILE A 210 -5.34 -22.07 4.47
C ILE A 210 -5.54 -21.83 2.97
N PRO A 211 -6.79 -21.61 2.52
CA PRO A 211 -7.04 -21.19 1.15
C PRO A 211 -6.50 -19.77 0.94
N LEU A 212 -5.95 -19.51 -0.23
CA LEU A 212 -5.44 -18.21 -0.67
C LEU A 212 -6.31 -17.76 -1.83
N LEU A 213 -7.32 -16.96 -1.52
CA LEU A 213 -8.35 -16.56 -2.48
C LEU A 213 -7.86 -15.40 -3.35
N GLU A 214 -7.38 -14.35 -2.69
CA GLU A 214 -6.96 -13.10 -3.31
C GLU A 214 -5.85 -12.47 -2.49
N ARG A 215 -4.85 -11.86 -3.13
CA ARG A 215 -3.85 -11.06 -2.43
C ARG A 215 -4.17 -9.58 -2.59
N VAL A 216 -4.49 -8.92 -1.48
CA VAL A 216 -4.83 -7.48 -1.44
C VAL A 216 -3.91 -6.80 -0.43
N SER A 217 -3.19 -5.77 -0.85
CA SER A 217 -2.38 -4.91 0.04
C SER A 217 -1.40 -5.67 0.94
N GLY A 218 -0.80 -6.76 0.45
CA GLY A 218 0.12 -7.59 1.23
C GLY A 218 -0.54 -8.60 2.17
N PHE A 219 -1.87 -8.76 2.11
CA PHE A 219 -2.63 -9.76 2.85
C PHE A 219 -3.30 -10.74 1.88
N TRP A 220 -3.40 -12.00 2.29
CA TRP A 220 -4.25 -12.99 1.64
C TRP A 220 -5.65 -12.94 2.23
N ARG A 221 -6.68 -12.83 1.39
CA ARG A 221 -8.04 -13.19 1.73
C ARG A 221 -8.15 -14.70 1.80
N ILE A 222 -8.62 -15.22 2.92
CA ILE A 222 -8.71 -16.67 3.19
C ILE A 222 -10.15 -17.13 3.42
N GLY A 223 -11.10 -16.19 3.44
CA GLY A 223 -12.51 -16.45 3.67
C GLY A 223 -13.33 -15.19 3.45
N ASP A 224 -14.60 -15.23 3.83
CA ASP A 224 -15.43 -14.03 3.74
C ASP A 224 -15.06 -13.04 4.85
N GLY A 225 -14.49 -11.88 4.48
CA GLY A 225 -13.99 -10.90 5.44
C GLY A 225 -12.75 -11.32 6.25
N GLU A 226 -12.12 -12.47 5.94
CA GLU A 226 -10.96 -12.97 6.68
C GLU A 226 -9.65 -12.75 5.90
N PHE A 227 -8.70 -12.06 6.51
CA PHE A 227 -7.41 -11.69 5.90
C PHE A 227 -6.22 -12.02 6.78
N VAL A 228 -5.14 -12.53 6.19
CA VAL A 228 -3.88 -12.82 6.89
C VAL A 228 -2.70 -12.19 6.17
N SER A 229 -1.65 -11.77 6.88
CA SER A 229 -0.48 -11.18 6.21
C SER A 229 0.22 -12.23 5.33
N ALA A 230 0.52 -11.85 4.08
CA ALA A 230 1.16 -12.72 3.11
C ALA A 230 2.62 -13.01 3.43
N ASP A 231 3.26 -12.19 4.26
CA ASP A 231 4.67 -12.34 4.65
C ASP A 231 4.89 -13.57 5.55
N TYR A 232 3.82 -14.11 6.14
CA TYR A 232 3.87 -15.27 7.04
C TYR A 232 3.22 -16.52 6.43
N VAL A 233 2.95 -16.50 5.13
CA VAL A 233 2.29 -17.61 4.43
C VAL A 233 3.12 -18.06 3.25
N ARG A 234 3.64 -19.29 3.32
CA ARG A 234 4.29 -19.94 2.19
C ARG A 234 3.24 -20.50 1.25
N VAL A 235 3.23 -20.00 0.02
CA VAL A 235 2.39 -20.54 -1.05
C VAL A 235 2.84 -21.97 -1.36
N LEU A 236 1.89 -22.90 -1.34
CA LEU A 236 2.07 -24.25 -1.84
C LEU A 236 1.74 -24.25 -3.33
N SER A 237 2.69 -24.66 -4.19
CA SER A 237 2.46 -24.74 -5.63
C SER A 237 1.23 -25.60 -5.93
N ALA A 238 0.34 -25.08 -6.77
CA ALA A 238 -0.83 -25.80 -7.22
C ALA A 238 -0.41 -27.07 -8.00
N ILE A 239 -0.97 -28.22 -7.63
CA ILE A 239 -1.17 -29.28 -8.61
C ILE A 239 -2.29 -28.76 -9.52
N PRO A 240 -2.07 -28.58 -10.83
CA PRO A 240 -3.11 -28.05 -11.69
C PRO A 240 -4.18 -29.12 -11.89
N THR A 241 -5.31 -29.00 -11.20
CA THR A 241 -6.56 -29.59 -11.67
C THR A 241 -7.25 -28.55 -12.54
N ALA A 242 -7.21 -28.78 -13.86
CA ALA A 242 -7.96 -27.98 -14.82
C ALA A 242 -9.45 -27.92 -14.43
N PRO A 243 -10.12 -26.77 -14.58
CA PRO A 243 -11.56 -26.71 -14.40
C PRO A 243 -12.23 -27.57 -15.48
N VAL A 244 -12.99 -28.58 -15.08
CA VAL A 244 -13.82 -29.37 -15.99
C VAL A 244 -15.06 -28.53 -16.32
N ALA A 245 -15.36 -28.33 -17.60
CA ALA A 245 -16.58 -27.66 -18.03
C ALA A 245 -17.80 -28.47 -17.57
N ALA A 246 -18.77 -27.81 -16.93
CA ALA A 246 -19.96 -28.50 -16.42
C ALA A 246 -20.98 -28.76 -17.53
N ARG A 247 -21.10 -27.83 -18.50
CA ARG A 247 -22.08 -27.85 -19.60
C ARG A 247 -21.49 -27.16 -20.84
N LYS A 248 -22.07 -27.40 -22.02
CA LYS A 248 -21.82 -26.58 -23.21
C LYS A 248 -23.03 -25.71 -23.52
N GLY A 249 -22.81 -24.59 -24.20
CA GLY A 249 -23.86 -23.70 -24.63
C GLY A 249 -23.57 -23.10 -25.99
N ARG A 250 -24.63 -22.73 -26.70
CA ARG A 250 -24.59 -22.10 -28.02
C ARG A 250 -25.20 -20.71 -27.96
N VAL A 251 -24.53 -19.72 -28.54
CA VAL A 251 -25.04 -18.34 -28.59
C VAL A 251 -26.24 -18.25 -29.53
N ASN A 252 -27.41 -17.84 -29.04
CA ASN A 252 -28.65 -17.73 -29.81
C ASN A 252 -29.02 -16.28 -30.21
N HIS A 253 -28.09 -15.34 -30.05
CA HIS A 253 -28.26 -13.92 -30.36
C HIS A 253 -27.26 -13.45 -31.43
N THR A 254 -27.57 -12.43 -32.23
CA THR A 254 -26.71 -11.93 -33.35
C THR A 254 -25.27 -11.67 -32.91
N PHE A 255 -25.11 -11.16 -31.69
CA PHE A 255 -23.84 -11.09 -30.99
C PHE A 255 -24.04 -11.06 -29.48
N LEU A 256 -23.03 -11.49 -28.74
CA LEU A 256 -23.02 -11.56 -27.29
C LEU A 256 -21.73 -10.99 -26.73
N ASN A 257 -21.83 -10.00 -25.85
CA ASN A 257 -20.65 -9.44 -25.18
C ASN A 257 -20.15 -10.40 -24.11
N VAL A 258 -18.85 -10.73 -24.16
CA VAL A 258 -18.14 -11.39 -23.08
C VAL A 258 -17.65 -10.32 -22.12
N ARG A 259 -17.99 -10.45 -20.84
CA ARG A 259 -17.68 -9.47 -19.81
C ARG A 259 -16.75 -10.03 -18.75
N SER A 260 -16.06 -9.15 -18.04
CA SER A 260 -15.15 -9.53 -16.95
C SER A 260 -15.87 -10.11 -15.72
N GLY A 261 -17.19 -9.93 -15.61
CA GLY A 261 -18.02 -10.42 -14.51
C GLY A 261 -19.50 -10.59 -14.87
N PRO A 262 -20.30 -11.19 -13.97
CA PRO A 262 -21.68 -11.61 -14.22
C PRO A 262 -22.71 -10.46 -14.12
N SER A 263 -22.51 -9.37 -14.88
CA SER A 263 -23.52 -8.30 -15.01
C SER A 263 -23.22 -7.40 -16.21
N THR A 264 -24.19 -6.56 -16.61
CA THR A 264 -24.00 -5.55 -17.65
C THR A 264 -23.11 -4.37 -17.23
N SER A 265 -22.82 -4.20 -15.94
CA SER A 265 -21.91 -3.17 -15.43
C SER A 265 -20.44 -3.54 -15.53
N TYR A 266 -20.11 -4.82 -15.74
CA TYR A 266 -18.73 -5.27 -15.97
C TYR A 266 -18.24 -4.93 -17.38
N SER A 267 -16.95 -4.61 -17.49
CA SER A 267 -16.31 -4.26 -18.77
C SER A 267 -16.44 -5.39 -19.79
N VAL A 268 -16.70 -5.02 -21.05
CA VAL A 268 -16.67 -5.96 -22.18
C VAL A 268 -15.21 -6.31 -22.46
N VAL A 269 -14.88 -7.60 -22.41
CA VAL A 269 -13.53 -8.16 -22.65
C VAL A 269 -13.46 -8.99 -23.93
N GLY A 270 -14.57 -9.13 -24.63
CA GLY A 270 -14.65 -9.84 -25.90
C GLY A 270 -16.08 -9.89 -26.44
N ARG A 271 -16.24 -10.55 -27.58
CA ARG A 271 -17.52 -10.72 -28.26
C ARG A 271 -17.60 -12.13 -28.84
N LEU A 272 -18.79 -12.71 -28.76
CA LEU A 272 -19.17 -13.94 -29.45
C LEU A 272 -20.23 -13.60 -30.49
N ASN A 273 -20.26 -14.37 -31.56
CA ASN A 273 -21.23 -14.27 -32.63
C ASN A 273 -22.31 -15.34 -32.46
N GLN A 274 -23.43 -15.16 -33.16
CA GLN A 274 -24.48 -16.15 -33.22
C GLN A 274 -23.92 -17.52 -33.63
N ASN A 275 -24.38 -18.58 -32.98
CA ASN A 275 -23.95 -19.96 -33.13
C ASN A 275 -22.58 -20.32 -32.55
N ASP A 276 -21.83 -19.38 -31.97
CA ASP A 276 -20.59 -19.70 -31.26
C ASP A 276 -20.87 -20.65 -30.10
N MET A 277 -19.97 -21.62 -29.91
CA MET A 277 -20.03 -22.59 -28.82
C MET A 277 -19.16 -22.13 -27.66
N VAL A 278 -19.67 -22.30 -26.44
CA VAL A 278 -18.95 -21.98 -25.21
C VAL A 278 -19.03 -23.12 -24.21
N ASP A 279 -17.92 -23.35 -23.51
CA ASP A 279 -17.91 -24.19 -22.32
C ASP A 279 -18.42 -23.37 -21.13
N ILE A 280 -19.34 -23.93 -20.35
CA ILE A 280 -19.94 -23.28 -19.17
C ILE A 280 -19.45 -23.98 -17.92
N PHE A 281 -18.69 -23.23 -17.12
CA PHE A 281 -18.10 -23.71 -15.88
C PHE A 281 -19.04 -23.51 -14.68
N GLU A 282 -19.81 -22.43 -14.66
CA GLU A 282 -20.79 -22.12 -13.61
C GLU A 282 -21.82 -21.09 -14.07
N THR A 283 -22.91 -20.96 -13.31
CA THR A 283 -23.96 -19.96 -13.53
C THR A 283 -24.13 -19.12 -12.27
N SER A 284 -24.06 -17.79 -12.39
CA SER A 284 -24.33 -16.88 -11.28
C SER A 284 -25.82 -16.90 -10.91
N ARG A 285 -26.15 -16.43 -9.71
CA ARG A 285 -27.55 -16.29 -9.25
C ARG A 285 -28.38 -15.39 -10.18
N ASP A 286 -27.72 -14.42 -10.81
CA ASP A 286 -28.35 -13.44 -11.71
C ASP A 286 -28.36 -13.90 -13.18
N GLY A 287 -28.14 -15.20 -13.43
CA GLY A 287 -28.32 -15.81 -14.74
C GLY A 287 -27.16 -15.61 -15.72
N TRP A 288 -25.95 -15.29 -15.25
CA TRP A 288 -24.76 -15.21 -16.11
C TRP A 288 -23.98 -16.52 -16.13
N HIS A 289 -23.38 -16.87 -17.26
CA HIS A 289 -22.56 -18.07 -17.41
C HIS A 289 -21.08 -17.72 -17.45
N ARG A 290 -20.26 -18.40 -16.64
CA ARG A 290 -18.80 -18.29 -16.71
C ARG A 290 -18.29 -19.22 -17.81
N ILE A 291 -17.56 -18.66 -18.77
CA ILE A 291 -17.01 -19.37 -19.92
C ILE A 291 -15.48 -19.42 -19.94
N GLY A 292 -14.85 -18.99 -18.84
CA GLY A 292 -13.41 -19.02 -18.64
C GLY A 292 -12.99 -18.09 -17.49
N PRO A 293 -11.69 -17.99 -17.20
CA PRO A 293 -11.18 -17.06 -16.20
C PRO A 293 -11.56 -15.63 -16.55
N ASN A 294 -12.32 -14.96 -15.68
CA ASN A 294 -12.81 -13.59 -15.89
C ASN A 294 -13.56 -13.39 -17.22
N ARG A 295 -14.31 -14.40 -17.68
CA ARG A 295 -15.12 -14.34 -18.91
C ARG A 295 -16.53 -14.83 -18.61
N TRP A 296 -17.48 -13.91 -18.71
CA TRP A 296 -18.89 -14.13 -18.39
C TRP A 296 -19.79 -13.67 -19.54
N VAL A 297 -20.90 -14.38 -19.73
CA VAL A 297 -21.91 -14.04 -20.75
C VAL A 297 -23.31 -14.12 -20.15
N LEU A 298 -24.27 -13.37 -20.68
CA LEU A 298 -25.64 -13.40 -20.20
C LEU A 298 -26.29 -14.73 -20.62
N GLY A 299 -26.74 -15.53 -19.65
CA GLY A 299 -27.23 -16.89 -19.90
C GLY A 299 -28.51 -16.95 -20.73
N SER A 300 -29.35 -15.90 -20.70
CA SER A 300 -30.53 -15.82 -21.57
C SER A 300 -30.20 -15.76 -23.06
N TYR A 301 -28.94 -15.47 -23.41
CA TYR A 301 -28.43 -15.46 -24.79
C TYR A 301 -27.58 -16.68 -25.14
N VAL A 302 -27.58 -17.70 -24.27
CA VAL A 302 -26.86 -18.95 -24.45
C VAL A 302 -27.83 -20.11 -24.23
N GLU A 303 -28.14 -20.84 -25.29
CA GLU A 303 -28.91 -22.07 -25.23
C GLU A 303 -28.01 -23.23 -24.78
N ILE A 304 -28.39 -23.97 -23.74
CA ILE A 304 -27.62 -25.11 -23.26
C ILE A 304 -27.82 -26.28 -24.23
N VAL A 305 -26.72 -26.93 -24.63
CA VAL A 305 -26.67 -28.05 -25.59
C VAL A 305 -25.92 -29.25 -25.05
#